data_AF-A0A2L1S4T0-F1
#
_entry.id   AF-A0A2L1S4T0-F1
#
_cell.length_a   1.000
_cell.length_b   1.000
_cell.length_c   1.000
_cell.angle_alpha   90.00
_cell.angle_beta   90.00
_cell.angle_gamma   90.00
#
_symmetry.space_group_name_H-M   'P 1'
#
loop_
_entity.id
_entity.type
_entity.pdbx_description
1 polymer ?
#
loop_
_entity_poly.entity_id
_entity_poly.type
_entity_poly.pdbx_seq_one_letter_code
_entity_poly.pdbx_strand_id
1 'polypeptide(L)'
;MELQKKTLVMLGAVIAVQAVDAGLHIAINEVEMLRIMSNAVLVIGVCLGVFLGQTWRMALWAGAVGYIVLNLVFVAVFGLENPVTGVNRAPLFAFMALSLWLTYRVGRLRAQSPLSPSLT
;
A
#
# COMPACT_ATOMS: atom_id res chain seq x y z
N MET A 1 22.87 -8.23 5.46
CA MET A 1 22.52 -7.20 6.46
C MET A 1 22.09 -5.87 5.84
N GLU A 2 22.89 -5.21 4.98
CA GLU A 2 22.52 -3.91 4.38
C GLU A 2 21.22 -3.95 3.55
N LEU A 3 21.03 -5.00 2.76
CA LEU A 3 19.87 -5.12 1.87
C LEU A 3 18.56 -5.41 2.62
N GLN A 4 18.64 -6.16 3.72
CA GLN A 4 17.53 -6.35 4.65
C GLN A 4 17.12 -5.01 5.29
N LYS A 5 18.10 -4.21 5.74
CA LYS A 5 17.84 -2.86 6.26
C LYS A 5 17.13 -1.99 5.22
N LYS A 6 17.59 -1.99 3.96
CA LYS A 6 16.94 -1.26 2.86
C LYS A 6 15.50 -1.74 2.62
N THR A 7 15.25 -3.04 2.68
CA THR A 7 13.90 -3.61 2.54
C THR A 7 12.97 -3.13 3.66
N LEU A 8 13.44 -3.14 4.92
CA LEU A 8 12.67 -2.66 6.06
C LEU A 8 12.42 -1.15 6.02
N VAL A 9 13.39 -0.36 5.55
CA VAL A 9 13.20 1.09 5.34
C VAL A 9 12.15 1.35 4.27
N MET A 10 12.15 0.58 3.17
CA MET A 10 11.12 0.71 2.14
C MET A 10 9.74 0.24 2.62
N LEU A 11 9.66 -0.81 3.43
CA LEU A 11 8.42 -1.21 4.11
C LEU A 11 7.90 -0.06 4.99
N GLY A 12 8.77 0.55 5.80
CA GLY A 12 8.43 1.70 6.63
C GLY A 12 7.91 2.88 5.79
N ALA A 13 8.49 3.12 4.61
CA ALA A 13 8.01 4.15 3.69
C ALA A 13 6.60 3.84 3.16
N VAL A 14 6.31 2.58 2.79
CA VAL A 14 4.95 2.17 2.38
C VAL A 14 3.95 2.44 3.50
N ILE A 15 4.26 2.01 4.72
CA ILE A 15 3.39 2.21 5.90
C ILE A 15 3.17 3.69 6.18
N ALA A 16 4.23 4.51 6.12
CA ALA A 16 4.14 5.95 6.34
C ALA A 16 3.20 6.62 5.32
N VAL A 17 3.31 6.27 4.03
CA VAL A 17 2.41 6.81 2.99
C VAL A 17 0.96 6.42 3.26
N GLN A 18 0.69 5.17 3.64
CA GLN A 18 -0.67 4.71 3.95
C GLN A 18 -1.24 5.40 5.21
N ALA A 19 -0.41 5.62 6.23
CA ALA A 19 -0.80 6.31 7.45
C ALA A 19 -1.11 7.78 7.20
N VAL A 20 -0.32 8.46 6.36
CA VAL A 20 -0.59 9.83 5.93
C VAL A 20 -1.89 9.91 5.15
N ASP A 21 -2.12 9.02 4.18
CA ASP A 21 -3.37 9.00 3.39
C ASP A 21 -4.58 8.79 4.31
N ALA A 22 -4.56 7.76 5.16
CA ALA A 22 -5.64 7.50 6.12
C ALA A 22 -5.85 8.66 7.11
N GLY A 23 -4.76 9.28 7.59
CA GLY A 23 -4.81 10.42 8.49
C GLY A 23 -5.43 11.66 7.84
N LEU A 24 -5.15 11.91 6.55
CA LEU A 24 -5.78 13.00 5.79
C LEU A 24 -7.30 12.80 5.73
N HIS A 25 -7.77 11.59 5.42
CA HIS A 25 -9.21 11.27 5.38
C HIS A 25 -9.91 11.48 6.73
N ILE A 26 -9.26 11.08 7.82
CA ILE A 26 -9.79 11.30 9.17
C ILE A 26 -9.80 12.79 9.52
N ALA A 27 -8.73 13.53 9.22
CA ALA A 27 -8.58 14.94 9.59
C ALA A 27 -9.59 15.85 8.88
N ILE A 28 -9.99 15.52 7.65
CA ILE A 28 -10.98 16.28 6.87
C ILE A 28 -12.42 15.81 7.10
N ASN A 29 -12.66 14.91 8.07
CA ASN A 29 -13.96 14.26 8.33
C ASN A 29 -14.55 13.53 7.11
N GLU A 30 -13.72 13.13 6.15
CA GLU A 30 -14.12 12.34 4.99
C GLU A 30 -13.67 10.89 5.20
N VAL A 31 -14.32 10.21 6.14
CA VAL A 31 -14.02 8.80 6.45
C VAL A 31 -14.52 7.92 5.31
N GLU A 32 -13.67 7.74 4.32
CA GLU A 32 -13.92 6.91 3.14
C GLU A 32 -13.46 5.48 3.42
N MET A 33 -14.34 4.68 4.05
CA MET A 33 -14.00 3.35 4.56
C MET A 33 -13.35 2.43 3.52
N LEU A 34 -13.80 2.48 2.25
CA LEU A 34 -13.20 1.70 1.16
C LEU A 34 -11.72 2.05 0.94
N ARG A 35 -11.32 3.30 1.14
CA ARG A 35 -9.92 3.73 1.03
C ARG A 35 -9.08 3.23 2.18
N ILE A 36 -9.58 3.37 3.41
CA ILE A 36 -8.91 2.84 4.60
C ILE A 36 -8.70 1.32 4.45
N MET A 37 -9.73 0.60 3.99
CA MET A 37 -9.62 -0.82 3.68
C MET A 37 -8.59 -1.10 2.59
N SER A 38 -8.57 -0.30 1.52
CA SER A 38 -7.57 -0.45 0.45
C SER A 38 -6.14 -0.29 0.98
N ASN A 39 -5.89 0.74 1.78
CA ASN A 39 -4.58 1.02 2.38
C ASN A 39 -4.15 -0.15 3.28
N ALA A 40 -5.07 -0.68 4.10
CA ALA A 40 -4.82 -1.83 4.95
C ALA A 40 -4.47 -3.08 4.11
N VAL A 41 -5.20 -3.36 3.03
CA VAL A 41 -4.92 -4.48 2.12
C VAL A 41 -3.51 -4.37 1.53
N LEU A 42 -3.09 -3.16 1.12
CA LEU A 42 -1.74 -2.95 0.63
C LEU A 42 -0.70 -3.21 1.74
N VAL A 43 -0.84 -2.59 2.92
CA VAL A 43 0.10 -2.79 4.04
C VAL A 43 0.23 -4.26 4.40
N ILE A 44 -0.89 -4.97 4.53
CA ILE A 44 -0.90 -6.41 4.85
C ILE A 44 -0.14 -7.18 3.77
N GLY A 45 -0.44 -6.93 2.49
CA GLY A 45 0.26 -7.58 1.38
C GLY A 45 1.77 -7.30 1.36
N VAL A 46 2.19 -6.07 1.63
CA VAL A 46 3.61 -5.70 1.70
C VAL A 46 4.30 -6.32 2.92
N CYS A 47 3.68 -6.28 4.10
CA CYS A 47 4.20 -6.94 5.30
C CYS A 47 4.39 -8.44 5.06
N LEU A 48 3.36 -9.12 4.57
CA LEU A 48 3.43 -10.55 4.23
C LEU A 48 4.50 -10.79 3.16
N GLY A 49 4.61 -9.96 2.14
CA GLY A 49 5.65 -10.06 1.12
C GLY A 49 7.07 -9.86 1.67
N VAL A 50 7.25 -9.07 2.72
CA VAL A 50 8.57 -8.91 3.35
C VAL A 50 8.89 -10.14 4.21
N PHE A 51 7.96 -10.59 5.05
CA PHE A 51 8.22 -11.59 6.08
C PHE A 51 8.00 -13.05 5.65
N LEU A 52 7.21 -13.31 4.61
CA LEU A 52 7.02 -14.68 4.10
C LEU A 52 8.23 -15.17 3.30
N GLY A 53 8.39 -16.50 3.26
CA GLY A 53 9.41 -17.21 2.48
C GLY A 53 9.09 -17.26 0.99
N GLN A 54 8.84 -18.44 0.43
CA GLN A 54 8.66 -18.64 -1.02
C GLN A 54 7.46 -17.88 -1.62
N THR A 55 6.41 -17.62 -0.85
CA THR A 55 5.16 -17.01 -1.33
C THR A 55 5.18 -15.48 -1.36
N TRP A 56 6.34 -14.85 -1.10
CA TRP A 56 6.46 -13.39 -0.99
C TRP A 56 5.93 -12.65 -2.23
N ARG A 57 6.18 -13.18 -3.44
CA ARG A 57 5.72 -12.56 -4.70
C ARG A 57 4.21 -12.49 -4.77
N MET A 58 3.54 -13.59 -4.40
CA MET A 58 2.09 -13.69 -4.42
C MET A 58 1.47 -12.73 -3.42
N ALA A 59 2.05 -12.60 -2.22
CA ALA A 59 1.57 -11.67 -1.20
C ALA A 59 1.67 -10.20 -1.66
N LEU A 60 2.81 -9.80 -2.24
CA LEU A 60 2.97 -8.45 -2.80
C LEU A 60 1.99 -8.19 -3.95
N TRP A 61 1.84 -9.15 -4.86
CA TRP A 61 0.94 -9.03 -6.01
C TRP A 61 -0.52 -8.93 -5.57
N ALA A 62 -0.97 -9.82 -4.69
CA ALA A 62 -2.33 -9.82 -4.18
C ALA A 62 -2.65 -8.52 -3.43
N GLY A 63 -1.72 -8.01 -2.61
CA GLY A 63 -1.86 -6.72 -1.94
C GLY A 63 -1.98 -5.56 -2.93
N ALA A 64 -1.10 -5.50 -3.92
CA ALA A 64 -1.12 -4.44 -4.93
C ALA A 64 -2.39 -4.47 -5.81
N VAL A 65 -2.82 -5.66 -6.25
CA VAL A 65 -4.05 -5.81 -7.04
C VAL A 65 -5.27 -5.48 -6.20
N GLY A 66 -5.37 -6.00 -4.97
CA GLY A 66 -6.49 -5.69 -4.08
C GLY A 66 -6.59 -4.19 -3.78
N TYR A 67 -5.45 -3.54 -3.56
CA TYR A 67 -5.37 -2.09 -3.40
C TYR A 67 -5.91 -1.32 -4.62
N ILE A 68 -5.48 -1.68 -5.84
CA ILE A 68 -5.95 -1.06 -7.08
C ILE A 68 -7.45 -1.27 -7.26
N VAL A 69 -7.93 -2.51 -7.11
CA VAL A 69 -9.34 -2.85 -7.30
C VAL A 69 -10.22 -2.06 -6.34
N LEU A 70 -9.86 -2.00 -5.06
CA LEU A 70 -10.64 -1.24 -4.06
C LEU A 70 -10.65 0.27 -4.34
N ASN A 71 -9.54 0.83 -4.84
CA ASN A 71 -9.51 2.24 -5.24
C ASN A 71 -10.34 2.50 -6.51
N LEU A 72 -10.34 1.58 -7.48
CA LEU A 72 -11.22 1.70 -8.65
C LEU A 72 -12.69 1.59 -8.28
N VAL A 73 -13.05 0.67 -7.39
CA VAL A 73 -14.42 0.56 -6.85
C VAL A 73 -14.81 1.84 -6.11
N PHE A 74 -13.92 2.40 -5.29
CA PHE A 74 -14.16 3.66 -4.60
C PHE A 74 -14.48 4.79 -5.60
N VAL A 75 -13.68 4.96 -6.65
CA VAL A 75 -13.89 5.99 -7.67
C VAL A 75 -15.18 5.75 -8.45
N ALA A 76 -15.51 4.50 -8.77
CA ALA A 76 -16.74 4.14 -9.47
C ALA A 76 -18.01 4.44 -8.64
N VAL A 77 -17.94 4.28 -7.33
CA VAL A 77 -19.07 4.51 -6.41
C VAL A 77 -19.22 5.98 -6.02
N PHE A 78 -18.12 6.65 -5.71
CA PHE A 78 -18.15 7.98 -5.11
C PHE A 78 -17.72 9.12 -6.05
N GLY A 79 -17.12 8.79 -7.21
CA GLY A 79 -16.60 9.78 -8.15
C GLY A 79 -15.31 10.46 -7.68
N LEU A 80 -14.79 11.35 -8.53
CA LEU A 80 -13.55 12.11 -8.29
C LEU A 80 -13.75 13.38 -7.46
N GLU A 81 -14.98 13.76 -7.16
CA GLU A 81 -15.30 14.93 -6.37
C GLU A 81 -16.22 14.51 -5.22
N ASN A 82 -15.91 14.99 -4.02
CA ASN A 82 -16.76 14.71 -2.88
C ASN A 82 -18.05 15.53 -2.97
N PRO A 83 -19.24 14.91 -3.02
CA PRO A 83 -20.49 15.65 -3.17
C PRO A 83 -20.86 16.48 -1.93
N VAL A 84 -20.25 16.19 -0.77
CA VAL A 84 -20.52 16.90 0.49
C VAL A 84 -19.61 18.13 0.65
N THR A 85 -18.33 17.98 0.32
CA THR A 85 -17.30 19.01 0.59
C THR A 85 -16.81 19.73 -0.67
N GLY A 86 -17.11 19.20 -1.87
CA GLY A 86 -16.56 19.69 -3.14
C GLY A 86 -15.06 19.43 -3.33
N VAL A 87 -14.44 18.65 -2.43
CA VAL A 87 -13.00 18.39 -2.47
C VAL A 87 -12.68 17.46 -3.65
N ASN A 88 -11.70 17.88 -4.46
CA ASN A 88 -11.18 17.07 -5.56
C ASN A 88 -10.30 15.93 -5.02
N ARG A 89 -10.67 14.70 -5.35
CA ARG A 89 -10.00 13.45 -4.97
C ARG A 89 -8.91 13.03 -5.97
N ALA A 90 -8.72 13.73 -7.09
CA ALA A 90 -7.68 13.41 -8.06
C ALA A 90 -6.24 13.35 -7.50
N PRO A 91 -5.83 14.20 -6.53
CA PRO A 91 -4.49 14.09 -5.93
C PRO A 91 -4.23 12.74 -5.25
N LEU A 92 -5.28 12.03 -4.86
CA LEU A 92 -5.19 10.72 -4.22
C LEU A 92 -4.64 9.64 -5.16
N PHE A 93 -4.72 9.84 -6.47
CA PHE A 93 -4.09 8.94 -7.44
C PHE A 93 -2.57 9.07 -7.45
N ALA A 94 -2.02 10.22 -7.05
CA ALA A 94 -0.58 10.36 -6.86
C ALA A 94 -0.12 9.51 -5.66
N PHE A 95 -0.89 9.48 -4.58
CA PHE A 95 -0.66 8.56 -3.46
C PHE A 95 -0.74 7.10 -3.88
N MET A 96 -1.73 6.75 -4.72
CA MET A 96 -1.86 5.40 -5.27
C MET A 96 -0.62 5.02 -6.11
N ALA A 97 -0.20 5.88 -7.03
CA ALA A 97 0.98 5.64 -7.87
C ALA A 97 2.26 5.52 -7.03
N LEU A 98 2.45 6.39 -6.04
CA LEU A 98 3.58 6.35 -5.13
C LEU A 98 3.60 5.03 -4.34
N SER A 99 2.45 4.61 -3.81
CA SER A 99 2.30 3.38 -3.02
C SER A 99 2.63 2.13 -3.83
N LEU A 100 2.19 2.07 -5.08
CA LEU A 100 2.51 0.99 -6.01
C LEU A 100 4.00 0.99 -6.38
N TRP A 101 4.58 2.16 -6.65
CA TRP A 101 6.01 2.28 -6.93
C TRP A 101 6.85 1.81 -5.74
N LEU A 102 6.53 2.24 -4.52
CA LEU A 102 7.22 1.80 -3.30
C LEU A 102 7.08 0.28 -3.11
N THR A 103 5.89 -0.28 -3.33
CA THR A 103 5.64 -1.72 -3.26
C THR A 103 6.51 -2.50 -4.26
N TYR A 104 6.63 -1.99 -5.49
CA TYR A 104 7.53 -2.56 -6.49
C TYR A 104 9.00 -2.49 -6.05
N ARG A 105 9.44 -1.38 -5.44
CA ARG A 105 10.80 -1.25 -4.88
C ARG A 105 11.05 -2.24 -3.74
N VAL A 106 10.07 -2.47 -2.87
CA VAL A 106 10.14 -3.53 -1.84
C VAL A 106 10.34 -4.89 -2.50
N GLY A 107 9.53 -5.24 -3.50
CA GLY A 107 9.66 -6.53 -4.20
C GLY A 107 11.01 -6.72 -4.89
N ARG A 108 11.55 -5.66 -5.50
CA ARG A 108 12.90 -5.68 -6.10
C ARG A 108 13.98 -5.95 -5.06
N LEU A 109 13.93 -5.29 -3.91
CA LEU A 109 14.90 -5.50 -2.83
C LEU A 109 14.75 -6.90 -2.22
N ARG A 110 13.51 -7.35 -1.98
CA ARG A 110 13.21 -8.68 -1.45
C ARG A 110 13.72 -9.80 -2.36
N ALA A 111 13.64 -9.64 -3.68
CA ALA A 111 14.21 -10.59 -4.65
C ALA A 111 15.73 -10.71 -4.54
N GLN A 112 16.41 -9.61 -4.20
CA GLN A 112 17.86 -9.54 -4.05
C GLN A 112 18.33 -9.95 -2.63
N SER A 113 17.42 -9.91 -1.65
CA SER A 113 17.66 -10.33 -0.26
C SER A 113 16.68 -11.44 0.12
N PRO A 114 16.96 -12.70 -0.27
CA PRO A 114 16.30 -13.83 0.35
C PRO A 114 16.58 -13.75 1.85
N LEU A 115 15.56 -13.45 2.67
CA LEU A 115 15.59 -13.81 4.09
C LEU A 115 15.84 -15.31 4.10
N SER A 116 16.98 -15.73 4.66
CA SER A 116 17.34 -17.14 4.74
C SER A 116 16.20 -17.89 5.41
N PRO A 117 15.74 -19.03 4.86
CA PRO A 117 14.91 -19.95 5.61
C PRO A 117 15.82 -20.61 6.65
N SER A 118 16.11 -19.92 7.75
CA SER A 118 16.86 -20.48 8.89
C SER A 118 15.94 -20.74 10.08
N LEU A 119 14.66 -21.00 9.81
CA LEU A 119 13.66 -21.39 10.81
C LEU A 119 12.79 -22.55 10.27
N THR A 120 13.44 -23.58 9.72
CA THR A 120 12.88 -24.91 9.55
C THR A 120 13.83 -25.92 10.16
#